data_AF-A0A968WKY7-F1
#
_entry.id   AF-A0A968WKY7-F1
#
_cell.length_a   1.000
_cell.length_b   1.000
_cell.length_c   1.000
_cell.angle_alpha   90.00
_cell.angle_beta   90.00
_cell.angle_gamma   90.00
#
_symmetry.space_group_name_H-M   'P 1'
#
loop_
_entity.id
_entity.type
_entity.pdbx_description
1 polymer ?
#
loop_
_entity_poly.entity_id
_entity_poly.type
_entity_poly.pdbx_seq_one_letter_code
_entity_poly.pdbx_strand_id
1 'polypeptide(L)'
;MKPQNFAERLIWLSILWTYAFYLIGGLYILGSVLGWILLLHLCYKLWRQNDETTAEERVSIPWSVWVWIAGMLVMQLALIMGHLDFNLGLAQTIKSSIGWAKGWALLAIYPLVGCLKIRPQLMYRAACKICAFTLAISIPFILAFYLNLPQRLYVSPLHVVGGSGPEFFEVMLYEIDPGEGKPRWRLFAPWAPAMGFVANIYFFMVLQERDRKWRGLGILGCLVMVLISASRLALLCMPTVLLGVLLLSRLSRPLTLFGLGITSFVGGIAASQIIEAAETFLERFTAARRDSSRVRDALGQIALYRWENEAPIWGHGTVERGPHLVEFMPIGSHHSWYGLLFVKGIVGFAALSIPMACSGIDLAIKAQKSEAARVGLSMLLVL
;
A
#
# COMPACT_ATOMS: atom_id res chain seq x y z
N MET A 1 6.23 13.66 22.41
CA MET A 1 4.83 13.21 22.32
C MET A 1 4.71 11.82 22.93
N LYS A 2 3.66 11.52 23.69
CA LYS A 2 3.43 10.21 24.34
C LYS A 2 2.00 9.73 24.04
N PRO A 3 1.78 8.41 23.87
CA PRO A 3 0.45 7.84 23.66
C PRO A 3 -0.41 7.97 24.92
N GLN A 4 -1.68 8.32 24.76
CA GLN A 4 -2.62 8.59 25.87
C GLN A 4 -3.59 7.44 26.12
N ASN A 5 -3.99 6.70 25.09
CA ASN A 5 -4.96 5.60 25.19
C ASN A 5 -4.39 4.28 24.66
N PHE A 6 -5.16 3.21 24.85
CA PHE A 6 -4.77 1.86 24.43
C PHE A 6 -4.45 1.76 22.93
N ALA A 7 -5.34 2.28 22.06
CA ALA A 7 -5.15 2.23 20.61
C ALA A 7 -3.89 2.99 20.18
N GLU A 8 -3.67 4.18 20.73
CA GLU A 8 -2.45 4.97 20.48
C GLU A 8 -1.19 4.25 20.95
N ARG A 9 -1.20 3.60 22.12
CA ARG A 9 -0.05 2.84 22.63
C ARG A 9 0.30 1.70 21.69
N LEU A 10 -0.71 0.95 21.26
CA LEU A 10 -0.52 -0.20 20.41
C LEU A 10 0.06 0.21 19.05
N ILE A 11 -0.54 1.19 18.37
CA ILE A 11 -0.05 1.72 17.09
C ILE A 11 1.37 2.30 17.23
N TRP A 12 1.61 3.10 18.27
CA TRP A 12 2.92 3.72 18.50
C TRP A 12 4.03 2.69 18.71
N LEU A 13 3.78 1.68 19.55
CA LEU A 13 4.74 0.61 19.81
C LEU A 13 4.97 -0.23 18.56
N SER A 14 3.91 -0.60 17.83
CA SER A 14 4.02 -1.37 16.58
C SER A 14 4.90 -0.67 15.55
N ILE A 15 4.77 0.65 15.37
CA ILE A 15 5.59 1.40 14.42
C ILE A 15 7.05 1.53 14.92
N LEU A 16 7.27 1.85 16.19
CA LEU A 16 8.63 2.02 16.71
C LEU A 16 9.43 0.71 16.74
N TRP A 17 8.77 -0.41 17.03
CA TRP A 17 9.39 -1.73 17.11
C TRP A 17 9.43 -2.46 15.76
N THR A 18 9.17 -1.78 14.63
CA THR A 18 9.16 -2.37 13.28
C THR A 18 10.40 -3.22 13.00
N TYR A 19 11.60 -2.75 13.34
CA TYR A 19 12.83 -3.53 13.13
C TYR A 19 12.98 -4.72 14.08
N ALA A 20 12.49 -4.62 15.32
CA ALA A 20 12.49 -5.77 16.22
C ALA A 20 11.53 -6.85 15.71
N PHE A 21 10.34 -6.46 15.24
CA PHE A 21 9.41 -7.37 14.56
C PHE A 21 9.98 -7.92 13.26
N TYR A 22 10.75 -7.14 12.51
CA TYR A 22 11.44 -7.59 11.31
C TYR A 22 12.43 -8.70 11.61
N LEU A 23 13.28 -8.52 12.63
CA LEU A 23 14.28 -9.52 13.02
C LEU A 23 13.60 -10.84 13.39
N ILE A 24 12.53 -10.83 14.18
CA ILE A 24 11.82 -12.07 14.50
C ILE A 24 10.95 -12.60 13.34
N GLY A 25 10.87 -11.94 12.19
CA GLY A 25 9.98 -12.30 11.06
C GLY A 25 8.49 -12.11 11.36
N GLY A 26 8.15 -11.25 12.31
CA GLY A 26 6.78 -11.04 12.79
C GLY A 26 5.98 -9.97 12.04
N LEU A 27 6.61 -9.20 11.13
CA LEU A 27 5.96 -8.06 10.46
C LEU A 27 4.72 -8.44 9.65
N TYR A 28 4.78 -9.58 8.94
CA TYR A 28 3.66 -10.08 8.15
C TYR A 28 2.42 -10.35 9.03
N ILE A 29 2.63 -10.85 10.24
CA ILE A 29 1.57 -11.19 11.19
C ILE A 29 1.09 -9.93 11.93
N LEU A 30 2.03 -9.04 12.28
CA LEU A 30 1.79 -7.87 13.11
C LEU A 30 0.68 -6.98 12.57
N GLY A 31 0.69 -6.67 11.27
CA GLY A 31 -0.34 -5.83 10.64
C GLY A 31 -1.74 -6.41 10.81
N SER A 32 -1.90 -7.69 10.46
CA SER A 32 -3.19 -8.38 10.60
C SER A 32 -3.66 -8.43 12.06
N VAL A 33 -2.81 -8.88 12.98
CA VAL A 33 -3.16 -9.00 14.40
C VAL A 33 -3.50 -7.63 15.00
N LEU A 34 -2.75 -6.58 14.65
CA LEU A 34 -3.01 -5.22 15.08
C LEU A 34 -4.40 -4.74 14.64
N GLY A 35 -4.76 -4.95 13.37
CA GLY A 35 -6.06 -4.57 12.82
C GLY A 35 -7.21 -5.25 13.57
N TRP A 36 -7.13 -6.56 13.77
CA TRP A 36 -8.18 -7.33 14.45
C TRP A 36 -8.29 -7.01 15.95
N ILE A 37 -7.18 -6.81 16.66
CA ILE A 37 -7.21 -6.38 18.07
C ILE A 37 -7.87 -5.00 18.21
N LEU A 38 -7.52 -4.06 17.33
CA LEU A 38 -8.11 -2.72 17.36
C LEU A 38 -9.59 -2.74 16.96
N LEU A 39 -9.99 -3.63 16.04
CA LEU A 39 -11.40 -3.86 15.71
C LEU A 39 -12.18 -4.37 16.92
N LEU A 40 -11.66 -5.38 17.63
CA LEU A 40 -12.30 -5.89 18.85
C LEU A 40 -12.45 -4.78 19.91
N HIS A 41 -11.42 -3.94 20.07
CA HIS A 41 -11.47 -2.79 20.97
C HIS A 41 -12.54 -1.77 20.54
N LEU A 42 -12.67 -1.51 19.24
CA LEU A 42 -13.71 -0.64 18.69
C LEU A 42 -15.12 -1.22 18.92
N CYS A 43 -15.35 -2.49 18.63
CA CYS A 43 -16.62 -3.16 18.87
C CYS A 43 -17.01 -3.11 20.35
N TYR A 44 -16.06 -3.34 21.25
CA TYR A 44 -16.26 -3.21 22.69
C TYR A 44 -16.66 -1.78 23.10
N LYS A 45 -16.04 -0.75 22.51
CA LYS A 45 -16.43 0.64 22.75
C LYS A 45 -17.82 0.97 22.24
N LEU A 46 -18.17 0.50 21.04
CA LEU A 46 -19.50 0.68 20.46
C LEU A 46 -20.58 -0.01 21.30
N TRP A 47 -20.30 -1.21 21.81
CA TRP A 47 -21.22 -1.94 22.70
C TRP A 47 -21.48 -1.18 24.01
N ARG A 48 -20.44 -0.57 24.60
CA ARG A 48 -20.56 0.16 25.87
C ARG A 48 -21.10 1.58 25.73
N GLN A 49 -21.36 2.04 24.51
CA GLN A 49 -21.81 3.40 24.26
C GLN A 49 -23.29 3.52 24.59
N ASN A 50 -23.59 4.21 25.70
CA ASN A 50 -24.95 4.51 26.16
C ASN A 50 -25.25 6.02 26.04
N ASP A 51 -26.49 6.44 26.34
CA ASP A 51 -26.92 7.84 26.27
C ASP A 51 -26.14 8.79 27.21
N GLU A 52 -25.53 8.24 28.26
CA GLU A 52 -24.64 8.98 29.19
C GLU A 52 -23.21 9.18 28.64
N THR A 53 -22.88 8.59 27.48
CA THR A 53 -21.54 8.73 26.90
C THR A 53 -21.36 10.14 26.39
N THR A 54 -20.32 10.82 26.87
CA THR A 54 -19.99 12.19 26.43
C THR A 54 -19.87 12.26 24.91
N ALA A 55 -20.34 13.35 24.32
CA ALA A 55 -20.29 13.57 22.86
C ALA A 55 -18.88 13.41 22.29
N GLU A 56 -17.86 13.72 23.09
CA GLU A 56 -16.46 13.52 22.71
C GLU A 56 -16.09 12.04 22.61
N GLU A 57 -16.57 11.17 23.50
CA GLU A 57 -16.25 9.73 23.53
C GLU A 57 -17.08 8.89 22.57
N ARG A 58 -18.17 9.46 22.07
CA ARG A 58 -19.06 8.83 21.11
C ARG A 58 -18.34 8.53 19.79
N VAL A 59 -18.35 7.26 19.40
CA VAL A 59 -17.81 6.82 18.12
C VAL A 59 -18.91 6.87 17.07
N SER A 60 -18.67 7.60 15.99
CA SER A 60 -19.52 7.63 14.81
C SER A 60 -18.75 7.09 13.60
N ILE A 61 -19.39 6.19 12.86
CA ILE A 61 -18.79 5.59 11.66
C ILE A 61 -19.30 6.38 10.45
N PRO A 62 -18.42 7.06 9.70
CA PRO A 62 -18.82 7.84 8.53
C PRO A 62 -19.26 6.91 7.38
N TRP A 63 -20.11 7.42 6.49
CA TRP A 63 -20.63 6.65 5.35
C TRP A 63 -19.53 6.08 4.45
N SER A 64 -18.42 6.79 4.25
CA SER A 64 -17.30 6.34 3.41
C SER A 64 -16.63 5.07 3.98
N VAL A 65 -16.61 4.91 5.30
CA VAL A 65 -16.12 3.68 5.95
C VAL A 65 -17.11 2.53 5.77
N TRP A 66 -18.43 2.79 5.79
CA TRP A 66 -19.43 1.77 5.48
C TRP A 66 -19.29 1.22 4.07
N VAL A 67 -18.94 2.07 3.09
CA VAL A 67 -18.65 1.64 1.72
C VAL A 67 -17.45 0.68 1.69
N TRP A 68 -16.38 0.96 2.45
CA TRP A 68 -15.25 0.02 2.58
C TRP A 68 -15.64 -1.31 3.20
N ILE A 69 -16.45 -1.30 4.27
CA ILE A 69 -16.93 -2.52 4.93
C ILE A 69 -17.74 -3.37 3.94
N ALA A 70 -18.72 -2.75 3.26
CA ALA A 70 -19.52 -3.42 2.25
C ALA A 70 -18.65 -3.96 1.11
N GLY A 71 -17.73 -3.14 0.59
CA GLY A 71 -16.79 -3.55 -0.46
C GLY A 71 -15.96 -4.76 -0.06
N MET A 72 -15.31 -4.75 1.11
CA MET A 72 -14.48 -5.89 1.52
C MET A 72 -15.29 -7.15 1.86
N LEU A 73 -16.55 -7.02 2.29
CA LEU A 73 -17.46 -8.16 2.42
C LEU A 73 -17.86 -8.74 1.06
N VAL A 74 -18.17 -7.89 0.08
CA VAL A 74 -18.44 -8.32 -1.31
C VAL A 74 -17.18 -8.96 -1.92
N MET A 75 -16.00 -8.46 -1.59
CA MET A 75 -14.71 -9.06 -1.99
C MET A 75 -14.55 -10.51 -1.47
N GLN A 76 -15.03 -10.78 -0.26
CA GLN A 76 -15.05 -12.13 0.31
C GLN A 76 -16.09 -13.00 -0.37
N LEU A 77 -17.28 -12.46 -0.67
CA LEU A 77 -18.30 -13.17 -1.43
C LEU A 77 -17.77 -13.57 -2.81
N ALA A 78 -17.10 -12.65 -3.53
CA ALA A 78 -16.52 -12.93 -4.84
C ALA A 78 -15.48 -14.07 -4.77
N LEU A 79 -14.67 -14.09 -3.71
CA LEU A 79 -13.72 -15.19 -3.47
C LEU A 79 -14.42 -16.53 -3.26
N ILE A 80 -15.47 -16.57 -2.42
CA ILE A 80 -16.22 -17.80 -2.14
C ILE A 80 -16.91 -18.30 -3.42
N MET A 81 -17.55 -17.41 -4.18
CA MET A 81 -18.22 -17.78 -5.43
C MET A 81 -17.23 -18.31 -6.47
N GLY A 82 -16.08 -17.65 -6.67
CA GLY A 82 -15.05 -18.16 -7.58
C GLY A 82 -14.52 -19.54 -7.15
N HIS A 83 -14.40 -19.79 -5.84
CA HIS A 83 -14.04 -21.12 -5.35
C HIS A 83 -15.10 -22.20 -5.60
N LEU A 84 -16.38 -21.83 -5.55
CA LEU A 84 -17.50 -22.74 -5.85
C LEU A 84 -17.56 -23.05 -7.35
N ASP A 85 -17.46 -22.03 -8.21
CA ASP A 85 -17.50 -22.17 -9.67
C ASP A 85 -16.39 -23.11 -10.17
N PHE A 86 -15.18 -22.97 -9.62
CA PHE A 86 -14.01 -23.79 -9.97
C PHE A 86 -13.83 -25.05 -9.09
N ASN A 87 -14.79 -25.36 -8.22
CA ASN A 87 -14.77 -26.54 -7.34
C ASN A 87 -13.45 -26.73 -6.58
N LEU A 88 -12.85 -25.65 -6.07
CA LEU A 88 -11.53 -25.66 -5.41
C LEU A 88 -11.53 -26.39 -4.04
N GLY A 89 -12.71 -26.77 -3.54
CA GLY A 89 -12.89 -27.53 -2.31
C GLY A 89 -12.87 -26.67 -1.04
N LEU A 90 -13.51 -27.20 0.02
CA LEU A 90 -13.72 -26.47 1.28
C LEU A 90 -12.40 -26.04 1.94
N ALA A 91 -11.38 -26.89 1.92
CA ALA A 91 -10.08 -26.59 2.52
C ALA A 91 -9.43 -25.35 1.90
N GLN A 92 -9.47 -25.23 0.57
CA GLN A 92 -8.93 -24.08 -0.14
C GLN A 92 -9.79 -22.83 0.16
N THR A 93 -11.11 -22.95 0.22
CA THR A 93 -12.01 -21.84 0.59
C THR A 93 -11.71 -21.30 1.99
N ILE A 94 -11.50 -22.17 2.97
CA ILE A 94 -11.10 -21.75 4.33
C ILE A 94 -9.75 -21.03 4.27
N LYS A 95 -8.75 -21.61 3.59
CA LYS A 95 -7.40 -21.02 3.46
C LYS A 95 -7.45 -19.63 2.82
N SER A 96 -8.17 -19.48 1.71
CA SER A 96 -8.32 -18.19 1.02
C SER A 96 -9.12 -17.18 1.85
N SER A 97 -10.12 -17.62 2.62
CA SER A 97 -10.89 -16.74 3.52
C SER A 97 -10.03 -16.21 4.68
N ILE A 98 -9.13 -17.04 5.22
CA ILE A 98 -8.12 -16.60 6.19
C ILE A 98 -7.15 -15.61 5.52
N GLY A 99 -6.75 -15.86 4.27
CA GLY A 99 -5.94 -14.93 3.47
C GLY A 99 -6.63 -13.57 3.27
N TRP A 100 -7.94 -13.58 2.99
CA TRP A 100 -8.76 -12.36 2.94
C TRP A 100 -8.76 -11.62 4.27
N ALA A 101 -8.96 -12.32 5.39
CA ALA A 101 -8.94 -11.73 6.72
C ALA A 101 -7.58 -11.11 7.08
N LYS A 102 -6.47 -11.70 6.60
CA LYS A 102 -5.10 -11.20 6.81
C LYS A 102 -4.69 -10.06 5.88
N GLY A 103 -5.42 -9.82 4.79
CA GLY A 103 -5.07 -8.84 3.76
C GLY A 103 -6.21 -7.91 3.40
N TRP A 104 -7.12 -8.38 2.54
CA TRP A 104 -8.23 -7.59 1.98
C TRP A 104 -9.15 -6.98 3.05
N ALA A 105 -9.54 -7.75 4.06
CA ALA A 105 -10.38 -7.24 5.15
C ALA A 105 -9.74 -6.03 5.87
N LEU A 106 -8.41 -6.00 5.95
CA LEU A 106 -7.69 -4.90 6.62
C LEU A 106 -7.88 -3.55 5.92
N LEU A 107 -8.18 -3.54 4.62
CA LEU A 107 -8.48 -2.31 3.87
C LEU A 107 -9.77 -1.64 4.38
N ALA A 108 -10.71 -2.39 4.96
CA ALA A 108 -11.88 -1.82 5.64
C ALA A 108 -11.64 -1.63 7.15
N ILE A 109 -10.91 -2.55 7.78
CA ILE A 109 -10.68 -2.51 9.23
C ILE A 109 -9.85 -1.29 9.64
N TYR A 110 -8.79 -0.93 8.91
CA TYR A 110 -7.96 0.22 9.29
C TYR A 110 -8.69 1.58 9.20
N PRO A 111 -9.44 1.88 8.12
CA PRO A 111 -10.32 3.06 8.10
C PRO A 111 -11.34 3.07 9.24
N LEU A 112 -11.93 1.91 9.55
CA LEU A 112 -12.90 1.75 10.63
C LEU A 112 -12.27 2.00 12.01
N VAL A 113 -11.09 1.43 12.27
CA VAL A 113 -10.27 1.68 13.47
C VAL A 113 -9.87 3.16 13.59
N GLY A 114 -9.74 3.86 12.47
CA GLY A 114 -9.53 5.32 12.43
C GLY A 114 -10.64 6.14 13.09
N CYS A 115 -11.82 5.54 13.35
CA CYS A 115 -12.90 6.17 14.11
C CYS A 115 -12.61 6.21 15.63
N LEU A 116 -11.58 5.50 16.11
CA LEU A 116 -11.09 5.65 17.47
C LEU A 116 -10.38 7.00 17.64
N LYS A 117 -10.31 7.48 18.88
CA LYS A 117 -9.54 8.69 19.26
C LYS A 117 -8.03 8.47 19.10
N ILE A 118 -7.51 8.54 17.88
CA ILE A 118 -6.09 8.39 17.57
C ILE A 118 -5.58 9.71 17.01
N ARG A 119 -4.62 10.32 17.71
CA ARG A 119 -4.04 11.58 17.23
C ARG A 119 -3.10 11.34 16.05
N PRO A 120 -3.33 11.97 14.88
CA PRO A 120 -2.48 11.76 13.70
C PRO A 120 -1.04 12.21 13.94
N GLN A 121 -0.81 13.23 14.79
CA GLN A 121 0.53 13.72 15.11
C GLN A 121 1.39 12.64 15.80
N LEU A 122 0.76 11.71 16.52
CA LEU A 122 1.45 10.57 17.11
C LEU A 122 2.00 9.64 16.00
N MET A 123 1.20 9.37 14.98
CA MET A 123 1.61 8.55 13.84
C MET A 123 2.72 9.24 13.04
N TYR A 124 2.62 10.57 12.83
CA TYR A 124 3.66 11.34 12.14
C TYR A 124 5.00 11.31 12.86
N ARG A 125 4.99 11.48 14.19
CA ARG A 125 6.21 11.38 15.00
C ARG A 125 6.79 9.97 14.99
N ALA A 126 5.94 8.94 15.01
CA ALA A 126 6.38 7.56 14.91
C ALA A 126 7.06 7.30 13.55
N ALA A 127 6.44 7.76 12.45
CA ALA A 127 7.00 7.70 11.10
C ALA A 127 8.37 8.41 11.01
N CYS A 128 8.51 9.60 11.60
CA CYS A 128 9.80 10.30 11.64
C CYS A 128 10.88 9.49 12.37
N LYS A 129 10.54 8.89 13.51
CA LYS A 129 11.48 8.09 14.31
C LYS A 129 11.92 6.83 13.59
N ILE A 130 10.99 6.09 12.99
CA ILE A 130 11.34 4.90 12.21
C ILE A 130 12.18 5.28 10.99
N CYS A 131 11.84 6.36 10.27
CA CYS A 131 12.64 6.81 9.11
C CYS A 131 14.04 7.27 9.52
N ALA A 132 14.19 7.97 10.64
CA ALA A 132 15.51 8.36 11.16
C ALA A 132 16.34 7.14 11.58
N PHE A 133 15.70 6.14 12.17
CA PHE A 133 16.35 4.88 12.53
C PHE A 133 16.73 4.07 11.28
N THR A 134 15.85 4.00 10.28
CA THR A 134 16.12 3.40 8.98
C THR A 134 17.30 4.08 8.28
N LEU A 135 17.37 5.41 8.34
CA LEU A 135 18.51 6.16 7.81
C LEU A 135 19.82 5.71 8.46
N ALA A 136 19.86 5.57 9.80
CA ALA A 136 21.03 5.08 10.50
C ALA A 136 21.37 3.62 10.14
N ILE A 137 20.37 2.74 10.04
CA ILE A 137 20.53 1.32 9.67
C ILE A 137 20.92 1.13 8.20
N SER A 138 20.55 2.05 7.31
CA SER A 138 20.91 1.94 5.90
C SER A 138 22.43 1.88 5.69
N ILE A 139 23.20 2.56 6.54
CA ILE A 139 24.67 2.60 6.47
C ILE A 139 25.28 1.19 6.65
N PRO A 140 25.04 0.45 7.75
CA PRO A 140 25.57 -0.90 7.90
C PRO A 140 25.02 -1.89 6.85
N PHE A 141 23.80 -1.70 6.36
CA PHE A 141 23.23 -2.56 5.30
C PHE A 141 23.92 -2.35 3.95
N ILE A 142 24.29 -1.10 3.63
CA ILE A 142 25.09 -0.79 2.44
C ILE A 142 26.53 -1.30 2.63
N LEU A 143 27.11 -1.12 3.82
CA LEU A 143 28.45 -1.61 4.13
C LEU A 143 28.53 -3.14 4.03
N ALA A 144 27.48 -3.85 4.43
CA ALA A 144 27.39 -5.30 4.31
C ALA A 144 27.60 -5.79 2.86
N PHE A 145 27.09 -5.06 1.87
CA PHE A 145 27.33 -5.35 0.45
C PHE A 145 28.81 -5.20 0.10
N TYR A 146 29.44 -4.08 0.46
CA TYR A 146 30.86 -3.84 0.16
C TYR A 146 31.81 -4.80 0.89
N LEU A 147 31.40 -5.30 2.05
CA LEU A 147 32.14 -6.31 2.82
C LEU A 147 31.85 -7.75 2.34
N ASN A 148 31.02 -7.96 1.32
CA ASN A 148 30.62 -9.27 0.80
C ASN A 148 30.00 -10.19 1.87
N LEU A 149 29.23 -9.62 2.80
CA LEU A 149 28.45 -10.40 3.77
C LEU A 149 27.32 -11.19 3.08
N PRO A 150 26.79 -12.26 3.68
CA PRO A 150 25.70 -13.01 3.08
C PRO A 150 24.45 -12.14 2.85
N GLN A 151 23.83 -12.26 1.67
CA GLN A 151 22.58 -11.57 1.31
C GLN A 151 21.45 -11.85 2.31
N ARG A 152 21.21 -13.13 2.59
CA ARG A 152 20.20 -13.61 3.52
C ARG A 152 20.85 -14.12 4.80
N LEU A 153 20.39 -13.60 5.93
CA LEU A 153 20.84 -14.06 7.24
C LEU A 153 20.12 -15.34 7.65
N TYR A 154 18.79 -15.32 7.68
CA TYR A 154 17.96 -16.48 8.01
C TYR A 154 16.51 -16.29 7.57
N VAL A 155 15.77 -17.40 7.57
CA VAL A 155 14.30 -17.42 7.46
C VAL A 155 13.75 -17.63 8.87
N SER A 156 12.85 -16.75 9.32
CA SER A 156 12.26 -16.88 10.65
C SER A 156 11.39 -18.15 10.77
N PRO A 157 11.46 -18.86 11.91
CA PRO A 157 10.54 -19.97 12.22
C PRO A 157 9.06 -19.57 12.19
N LEU A 158 8.74 -18.28 12.31
CA LEU A 158 7.36 -17.78 12.19
C LEU A 158 6.73 -18.04 10.82
N HIS A 159 7.52 -18.43 9.80
CA HIS A 159 7.00 -18.90 8.51
C HIS A 159 5.98 -20.04 8.65
N VAL A 160 6.03 -20.83 9.75
CA VAL A 160 5.06 -21.90 10.05
C VAL A 160 3.62 -21.37 10.20
N VAL A 161 3.44 -20.12 10.62
CA VAL A 161 2.12 -19.46 10.73
C VAL A 161 1.48 -19.23 9.34
N GLY A 162 2.24 -19.47 8.28
CA GLY A 162 1.84 -19.36 6.89
C GLY A 162 1.94 -17.94 6.36
N GLY A 163 2.00 -17.84 5.04
CA GLY A 163 2.04 -16.59 4.28
C GLY A 163 2.11 -16.90 2.80
N SER A 164 2.09 -15.86 1.97
CA SER A 164 2.14 -16.03 0.51
C SER A 164 3.53 -16.44 -0.02
N GLY A 165 4.53 -16.55 0.87
CA GLY A 165 5.88 -17.02 0.54
C GLY A 165 6.89 -16.84 1.70
N PRO A 166 8.09 -17.43 1.59
CA PRO A 166 9.16 -17.31 2.59
C PRO A 166 9.71 -15.88 2.70
N GLU A 167 9.59 -15.10 1.63
CA GLU A 167 10.13 -13.73 1.51
C GLU A 167 9.61 -12.77 2.60
N PHE A 168 8.41 -13.01 3.11
CA PHE A 168 7.79 -12.24 4.20
C PHE A 168 8.42 -12.49 5.58
N PHE A 169 9.21 -13.56 5.72
CA PHE A 169 9.81 -14.02 6.97
C PHE A 169 11.35 -14.01 6.92
N GLU A 170 11.92 -13.55 5.81
CA GLU A 170 13.35 -13.55 5.56
C GLU A 170 14.01 -12.25 6.00
N VAL A 171 15.05 -12.40 6.83
CA VAL A 171 15.93 -11.29 7.21
C VAL A 171 17.08 -11.22 6.21
N MET A 172 17.11 -10.15 5.42
CA MET A 172 18.10 -9.91 4.36
C MET A 172 18.85 -8.59 4.58
N LEU A 173 20.15 -8.61 4.32
CA LEU A 173 21.01 -7.43 4.35
C LEU A 173 20.94 -6.64 3.05
N TYR A 174 20.95 -7.33 1.92
CA TYR A 174 20.80 -6.75 0.59
C TYR A 174 20.35 -7.85 -0.39
N GLU A 175 19.85 -7.43 -1.55
CA GLU A 175 19.41 -8.29 -2.64
C GLU A 175 20.09 -7.85 -3.93
N ILE A 176 20.54 -8.79 -4.77
CA ILE A 176 21.11 -8.47 -6.08
C ILE A 176 20.02 -8.65 -7.13
N ASP A 177 19.72 -7.60 -7.90
CA ASP A 177 18.73 -7.69 -8.99
C ASP A 177 19.21 -8.72 -10.04
N PRO A 178 18.45 -9.80 -10.30
CA PRO A 178 18.83 -10.80 -11.30
C PRO A 178 19.04 -10.24 -12.70
N GLY A 179 18.36 -9.12 -13.05
CA GLY A 179 18.46 -8.52 -14.38
C GLY A 179 19.61 -7.52 -14.54
N GLU A 180 19.86 -6.67 -13.53
CA GLU A 180 20.86 -5.58 -13.63
C GLU A 180 22.19 -5.90 -12.92
N GLY A 181 22.24 -6.96 -12.09
CA GLY A 181 23.41 -7.29 -11.26
C GLY A 181 23.74 -6.25 -10.18
N LYS A 182 22.85 -5.28 -9.96
CA LYS A 182 23.05 -4.18 -9.00
C LYS A 182 22.38 -4.48 -7.66
N PRO A 183 22.95 -4.00 -6.55
CA PRO A 183 22.34 -4.19 -5.24
C PRO A 183 21.07 -3.35 -5.10
N ARG A 184 20.08 -3.93 -4.42
CA ARG A 184 18.83 -3.30 -3.98
C ARG A 184 18.58 -3.66 -2.54
N TRP A 185 17.98 -2.74 -1.80
CA TRP A 185 17.67 -2.96 -0.40
C TRP A 185 16.16 -2.98 -0.21
N ARG A 186 15.65 -4.05 0.41
CA ARG A 186 14.27 -4.10 0.88
C ARG A 186 14.12 -3.69 2.35
N LEU A 187 15.21 -3.71 3.11
CA LEU A 187 15.23 -3.45 4.55
C LEU A 187 14.16 -4.30 5.27
N PHE A 188 13.24 -3.67 5.99
CA PHE A 188 12.15 -4.34 6.71
C PHE A 188 10.94 -4.71 5.81
N ALA A 189 10.93 -4.27 4.54
CA ALA A 189 9.84 -4.58 3.61
C ALA A 189 10.06 -5.96 2.95
N PRO A 190 9.01 -6.61 2.44
CA PRO A 190 9.11 -7.94 1.84
C PRO A 190 9.87 -7.96 0.51
N TRP A 191 9.91 -6.85 -0.24
CA TRP A 191 10.73 -6.69 -1.45
C TRP A 191 11.10 -5.21 -1.66
N ALA A 192 12.10 -4.94 -2.50
CA ALA A 192 12.63 -3.58 -2.68
C ALA A 192 11.56 -2.56 -3.15
N PRO A 193 10.73 -2.82 -4.18
CA PRO A 193 9.61 -1.94 -4.52
C PRO A 193 8.61 -1.65 -3.38
N ALA A 194 8.33 -2.61 -2.48
CA ALA A 194 7.46 -2.38 -1.32
C ALA A 194 8.08 -1.39 -0.33
N MET A 195 9.40 -1.40 -0.17
CA MET A 195 10.10 -0.40 0.64
C MET A 195 9.96 1.00 0.04
N GLY A 196 10.08 1.13 -1.29
CA GLY A 196 9.81 2.38 -2.00
C GLY A 196 8.35 2.86 -1.84
N PHE A 197 7.37 1.95 -1.83
CA PHE A 197 5.98 2.26 -1.55
C PHE A 197 5.79 2.80 -0.10
N VAL A 198 6.32 2.10 0.91
CA VAL A 198 6.23 2.54 2.32
C VAL A 198 6.94 3.89 2.52
N ALA A 199 8.06 4.12 1.84
CA ALA A 199 8.76 5.39 1.87
C ALA A 199 7.91 6.57 1.37
N ASN A 200 7.12 6.37 0.32
CA ASN A 200 6.18 7.37 -0.18
C ASN A 200 5.10 7.68 0.85
N ILE A 201 4.52 6.66 1.49
CA ILE A 201 3.53 6.84 2.56
C ILE A 201 4.13 7.63 3.73
N TYR A 202 5.31 7.24 4.22
CA TYR A 202 5.98 7.93 5.32
C TYR A 202 6.41 9.35 4.97
N PHE A 203 6.82 9.62 3.73
CA PHE A 203 7.19 10.96 3.31
C PHE A 203 6.07 11.98 3.57
N PHE A 204 4.84 11.67 3.16
CA PHE A 204 3.70 12.57 3.38
C PHE A 204 3.31 12.69 4.86
N MET A 205 3.50 11.63 5.66
CA MET A 205 3.32 11.70 7.12
C MET A 205 4.36 12.59 7.79
N VAL A 206 5.63 12.45 7.39
CA VAL A 206 6.77 13.20 7.97
C VAL A 206 6.65 14.69 7.65
N LEU A 207 6.15 15.07 6.47
CA LEU A 207 5.95 16.49 6.12
C LEU A 207 5.05 17.23 7.11
N GLN A 208 4.13 16.52 7.77
CA GLN A 208 3.23 17.06 8.79
C GLN A 208 3.85 17.17 10.19
N GLU A 209 5.09 16.72 10.38
CA GLU A 209 5.78 16.83 11.67
C GLU A 209 6.10 18.29 12.01
N ARG A 210 5.81 18.68 13.25
CA ARG A 210 6.01 20.05 13.75
C ARG A 210 7.46 20.30 14.11
N ASP A 211 8.16 19.29 14.61
CA ASP A 211 9.55 19.40 15.02
C ASP A 211 10.50 19.32 13.81
N ARG A 212 11.17 20.43 13.53
CA ARG A 212 12.03 20.59 12.35
C ARG A 212 13.17 19.55 12.29
N LYS A 213 13.71 19.14 13.44
CA LYS A 213 14.81 18.16 13.49
C LYS A 213 14.31 16.79 13.08
N TRP A 214 13.21 16.33 13.68
CA TRP A 214 12.60 15.04 13.33
C TRP A 214 12.07 15.02 11.91
N ARG A 215 11.47 16.13 11.45
CA ARG A 215 11.02 16.27 10.08
C ARG A 215 12.17 16.15 9.09
N GLY A 216 13.29 16.84 9.32
CA GLY A 216 14.47 16.79 8.45
C GLY A 216 15.06 15.37 8.36
N LEU A 217 15.28 14.72 9.50
CA LEU A 217 15.77 13.34 9.54
C LEU A 217 14.81 12.35 8.88
N GLY A 218 13.50 12.52 9.09
CA GLY A 218 12.49 11.68 8.47
C GLY A 218 12.44 11.83 6.95
N ILE A 219 12.55 13.06 6.43
CA ILE A 219 12.57 13.33 4.98
C ILE A 219 13.81 12.68 4.37
N LEU A 220 14.99 12.90 4.98
CA LEU A 220 16.23 12.30 4.50
C LEU A 220 16.16 10.77 4.52
N GLY A 221 15.58 10.17 5.57
CA GLY A 221 15.35 8.73 5.63
C GLY A 221 14.42 8.21 4.53
N CYS A 222 13.32 8.92 4.23
CA CYS A 222 12.43 8.55 3.14
C CYS A 222 13.12 8.64 1.76
N LEU A 223 13.92 9.69 1.54
CA LEU A 223 14.68 9.85 0.28
C LEU A 223 15.70 8.73 0.10
N VAL A 224 16.46 8.40 1.15
CA VAL A 224 17.42 7.29 1.12
C VAL A 224 16.69 5.98 0.86
N MET A 225 15.58 5.72 1.54
CA MET A 225 14.73 4.54 1.30
C MET A 225 14.29 4.45 -0.17
N VAL A 226 13.73 5.51 -0.75
CA VAL A 226 13.32 5.48 -2.17
C VAL A 226 14.51 5.21 -3.09
N LEU A 227 15.67 5.84 -2.84
CA LEU A 227 16.87 5.65 -3.68
C LEU A 227 17.43 4.23 -3.60
N ILE A 228 17.63 3.67 -2.40
CA ILE A 228 18.21 2.34 -2.22
C ILE A 228 17.24 1.21 -2.60
N SER A 229 15.93 1.50 -2.66
CA SER A 229 14.94 0.55 -3.19
C SER A 229 15.11 0.30 -4.69
N ALA A 230 15.79 1.22 -5.40
CA ALA A 230 15.93 1.25 -6.85
C ALA A 230 14.58 1.13 -7.60
N SER A 231 13.48 1.54 -6.97
CA SER A 231 12.15 1.54 -7.57
C SER A 231 11.89 2.85 -8.29
N ARG A 232 11.94 2.82 -9.64
CA ARG A 232 11.69 3.99 -10.48
C ARG A 232 10.26 4.52 -10.31
N LEU A 233 9.30 3.62 -10.15
CA LEU A 233 7.92 3.99 -9.85
C LEU A 233 7.82 4.74 -8.52
N ALA A 234 8.56 4.30 -7.48
CA ALA A 234 8.58 5.00 -6.19
C ALA A 234 9.21 6.40 -6.29
N LEU A 235 10.25 6.57 -7.12
CA LEU A 235 10.88 7.87 -7.40
C LEU A 235 9.92 8.84 -8.12
N LEU A 236 9.15 8.34 -9.09
CA LEU A 236 8.16 9.14 -9.82
C LEU A 236 6.89 9.40 -9.00
N CYS A 237 6.50 8.47 -8.15
CA CYS A 237 5.31 8.57 -7.30
C CYS A 237 5.42 9.78 -6.36
N MET A 238 6.57 9.98 -5.71
CA MET A 238 6.76 11.05 -4.72
C MET A 238 6.45 12.46 -5.25
N PRO A 239 7.09 12.96 -6.34
CA PRO A 239 6.77 14.27 -6.89
C PRO A 239 5.39 14.31 -7.53
N THR A 240 4.96 13.25 -8.21
CA THR A 240 3.64 13.21 -8.88
C THR A 240 2.50 13.31 -7.88
N VAL A 241 2.55 12.55 -6.77
CA VAL A 241 1.54 12.62 -5.71
C VAL A 241 1.62 13.95 -4.97
N LEU A 242 2.82 14.49 -4.74
CA LEU A 242 2.96 15.81 -4.12
C LEU A 242 2.27 16.89 -4.95
N LEU A 243 2.52 16.92 -6.27
CA LEU A 243 1.86 17.84 -7.20
C LEU A 243 0.34 17.59 -7.26
N GLY A 244 -0.08 16.33 -7.37
CA GLY A 244 -1.49 15.94 -7.40
C GLY A 244 -2.25 16.41 -6.16
N VAL A 245 -1.70 16.20 -4.97
CA VAL A 245 -2.31 16.64 -3.70
C VAL A 245 -2.31 18.16 -3.60
N LEU A 246 -1.25 18.86 -4.03
CA LEU A 246 -1.22 20.33 -4.04
C LEU A 246 -2.29 20.92 -4.95
N LEU A 247 -2.55 20.32 -6.11
CA LEU A 247 -3.60 20.72 -7.03
C LEU A 247 -4.99 20.41 -6.45
N LEU A 248 -5.23 19.14 -6.10
CA LEU A 248 -6.53 18.66 -5.61
C LEU A 248 -6.97 19.36 -4.30
N SER A 249 -6.03 19.56 -3.36
CA SER A 249 -6.32 20.23 -2.09
C SER A 249 -6.58 21.73 -2.21
N ARG A 250 -6.33 22.33 -3.39
CA ARG A 250 -6.50 23.76 -3.62
C ARG A 250 -7.57 24.08 -4.65
N LEU A 251 -8.31 23.10 -5.18
CA LEU A 251 -9.31 23.29 -6.23
C LEU A 251 -10.38 24.37 -5.96
N SER A 252 -10.69 24.68 -4.70
CA SER A 252 -11.62 25.76 -4.36
C SER A 252 -11.04 27.18 -4.47
N ARG A 253 -9.73 27.32 -4.69
CA ARG A 253 -9.10 28.64 -4.82
C ARG A 253 -9.26 29.14 -6.26
N PRO A 254 -9.78 30.37 -6.47
CA PRO A 254 -9.95 30.91 -7.83
C PRO A 254 -8.64 30.92 -8.63
N LEU A 255 -7.52 31.26 -7.99
CA LEU A 255 -6.21 31.29 -8.65
C LEU A 255 -5.76 29.93 -9.20
N THR A 256 -6.05 28.83 -8.52
CA THR A 256 -5.71 27.50 -9.04
C THR A 256 -6.61 27.10 -10.18
N LEU A 257 -7.88 27.53 -10.18
CA LEU A 257 -8.79 27.28 -11.30
C LEU A 257 -8.39 28.09 -12.53
N PHE A 258 -8.03 29.37 -12.37
CA PHE A 258 -7.47 30.19 -13.45
C PHE A 258 -6.17 29.59 -13.99
N GLY A 259 -5.26 29.19 -13.10
CA GLY A 259 -4.01 28.52 -13.47
C GLY A 259 -4.28 27.24 -14.26
N LEU A 260 -5.16 26.37 -13.76
CA LEU A 260 -5.58 25.14 -14.45
C LEU A 260 -6.19 25.43 -15.83
N GLY A 261 -7.05 26.44 -15.94
CA GLY A 261 -7.64 26.88 -17.20
C GLY A 261 -6.59 27.33 -18.22
N ILE A 262 -5.64 28.18 -17.80
CA ILE A 262 -4.53 28.62 -18.67
C ILE A 262 -3.66 27.42 -19.06
N THR A 263 -3.28 26.55 -18.12
CA THR A 263 -2.47 25.36 -18.42
C THR A 263 -3.20 24.38 -19.34
N SER A 264 -4.53 24.23 -19.19
CA SER A 264 -5.33 23.38 -20.07
C SER A 264 -5.43 23.97 -21.48
N PHE A 265 -5.56 25.29 -21.59
CA PHE A 265 -5.58 25.98 -22.88
C PHE A 265 -4.24 25.88 -23.61
N VAL A 266 -3.13 26.23 -22.94
CA VAL A 266 -1.78 26.11 -23.48
C VAL A 266 -1.42 24.65 -23.78
N GLY A 267 -1.79 23.74 -22.88
CA GLY A 267 -1.63 22.29 -23.07
C GLY A 267 -2.42 21.76 -24.26
N GLY A 268 -3.59 22.33 -24.54
CA GLY A 268 -4.37 22.02 -25.74
C GLY A 268 -3.66 22.44 -27.04
N ILE A 269 -3.01 23.61 -27.04
CA ILE A 269 -2.23 24.09 -28.20
C ILE A 269 -1.00 23.19 -28.43
N ALA A 270 -0.31 22.80 -27.36
CA ALA A 270 0.87 21.94 -27.41
C ALA A 270 0.54 20.44 -27.30
N ALA A 271 -0.72 20.03 -27.52
CA ALA A 271 -1.19 18.68 -27.20
C ALA A 271 -0.38 17.59 -27.92
N SER A 272 -0.11 17.76 -29.22
CA SER A 272 0.67 16.79 -29.99
C SER A 272 2.09 16.63 -29.45
N GLN A 273 2.77 17.73 -29.12
CA GLN A 273 4.12 17.74 -28.55
C GLN A 273 4.15 17.11 -27.16
N ILE A 274 3.12 17.35 -26.34
CA ILE A 274 2.99 16.75 -25.01
C ILE A 274 2.75 15.24 -25.12
N ILE A 275 1.88 14.80 -26.03
CA ILE A 275 1.60 13.38 -26.26
C ILE A 275 2.87 12.69 -26.75
N GLU A 276 3.56 13.23 -27.75
CA GLU A 276 4.81 12.66 -28.27
C GLU A 276 5.91 12.60 -27.20
N ALA A 277 6.04 13.66 -26.38
CA ALA A 277 6.98 13.67 -25.26
C ALA A 277 6.62 12.63 -24.19
N ALA A 278 5.33 12.44 -23.92
CA ALA A 278 4.84 11.43 -22.98
C ALA A 278 5.07 10.01 -23.49
N GLU A 279 4.79 9.75 -24.78
CA GLU A 279 5.08 8.48 -25.44
C GLU A 279 6.58 8.19 -25.43
N THR A 280 7.41 9.15 -25.84
CA THR A 280 8.88 9.01 -25.80
C THR A 280 9.40 8.75 -24.38
N PHE A 281 8.83 9.43 -23.37
CA PHE A 281 9.18 9.20 -21.97
C PHE A 281 8.79 7.78 -21.52
N LEU A 282 7.57 7.33 -21.86
CA LEU A 282 7.08 6.00 -21.54
C LEU A 282 7.91 4.90 -22.22
N GLU A 283 8.27 5.09 -23.49
CA GLU A 283 9.17 4.20 -24.23
C GLU A 283 10.55 4.13 -23.57
N ARG A 284 11.16 5.27 -23.22
CA ARG A 284 12.46 5.28 -22.52
C ARG A 284 12.37 4.63 -21.14
N PHE A 285 11.27 4.85 -20.42
CA PHE A 285 11.04 4.27 -19.10
C PHE A 285 10.93 2.75 -19.15
N THR A 286 10.16 2.23 -20.12
CA THR A 286 9.95 0.78 -20.35
C THR A 286 11.20 0.10 -20.94
N ALA A 287 11.85 0.73 -21.92
CA ALA A 287 13.05 0.21 -22.57
C ALA A 287 14.22 0.04 -21.60
N ALA A 288 14.34 0.90 -20.59
CA ALA A 288 15.38 0.80 -19.57
C ALA A 288 15.23 -0.43 -18.65
N ARG A 289 14.19 -1.27 -18.77
CA ARG A 289 14.10 -2.60 -18.11
C ARG A 289 13.28 -3.59 -18.96
N ARG A 290 13.83 -3.95 -20.13
CA ARG A 290 13.14 -4.70 -21.19
C ARG A 290 12.63 -6.08 -20.78
N ASP A 291 13.42 -6.84 -20.01
CA ASP A 291 13.11 -8.25 -19.73
C ASP A 291 11.96 -8.43 -18.72
N SER A 292 11.96 -7.67 -17.61
CA SER A 292 10.88 -7.76 -16.60
C SER A 292 9.56 -7.15 -17.07
N SER A 293 9.61 -6.16 -17.96
CA SER A 293 8.40 -5.51 -18.50
C SER A 293 7.68 -6.43 -19.48
N ARG A 294 8.41 -7.14 -20.37
CA ARG A 294 7.82 -8.08 -21.32
C ARG A 294 7.02 -9.20 -20.65
N VAL A 295 7.62 -9.86 -19.65
CA VAL A 295 6.95 -10.97 -18.93
C VAL A 295 5.73 -10.46 -18.17
N ARG A 296 5.84 -9.29 -17.52
CA ARG A 296 4.73 -8.67 -16.80
C ARG A 296 3.57 -8.26 -17.72
N ASP A 297 3.87 -7.71 -18.89
CA ASP A 297 2.86 -7.30 -19.87
C ASP A 297 2.16 -8.53 -20.47
N ALA A 298 2.93 -9.56 -20.84
CA ALA A 298 2.37 -10.83 -21.30
C ALA A 298 1.48 -11.49 -20.23
N LEU A 299 1.91 -11.50 -18.96
CA LEU A 299 1.08 -11.97 -17.84
C LEU A 299 -0.21 -11.17 -17.70
N GLY A 300 -0.15 -9.84 -17.87
CA GLY A 300 -1.31 -8.95 -17.82
C GLY A 300 -2.31 -9.25 -18.93
N GLN A 301 -1.83 -9.44 -20.17
CA GLN A 301 -2.68 -9.79 -21.31
C GLN A 301 -3.32 -11.16 -21.14
N ILE A 302 -2.57 -12.16 -20.69
CA ILE A 302 -3.12 -13.50 -20.40
C ILE A 302 -4.19 -13.42 -19.30
N ALA A 303 -3.93 -12.66 -18.23
CA ALA A 303 -4.88 -12.47 -17.14
C ALA A 303 -6.19 -11.84 -17.61
N LEU A 304 -6.12 -10.80 -18.45
CA LEU A 304 -7.30 -10.14 -19.02
C LEU A 304 -8.07 -11.08 -19.97
N TYR A 305 -7.37 -11.71 -20.90
CA TYR A 305 -7.98 -12.60 -21.87
C TYR A 305 -8.72 -13.76 -21.20
N ARG A 306 -8.08 -14.41 -20.21
CA ARG A 306 -8.72 -15.52 -19.49
C ARG A 306 -9.84 -15.06 -18.58
N TRP A 307 -9.69 -13.90 -17.92
CA TRP A 307 -10.79 -13.32 -17.16
C TRP A 307 -12.04 -13.10 -18.02
N GLU A 308 -11.88 -12.46 -19.19
CA GLU A 308 -12.98 -12.13 -20.09
C GLU A 308 -13.68 -13.37 -20.65
N ASN A 309 -12.90 -14.39 -21.02
CA ASN A 309 -13.43 -15.58 -21.70
C ASN A 309 -13.84 -16.71 -20.74
N GLU A 310 -13.25 -16.82 -19.55
CA GLU A 310 -13.47 -17.96 -18.65
C GLU A 310 -14.29 -17.61 -17.40
N ALA A 311 -14.01 -16.46 -16.75
CA ALA A 311 -14.61 -16.14 -15.45
C ALA A 311 -14.86 -14.63 -15.24
N PRO A 312 -15.75 -14.00 -16.03
CA PRO A 312 -15.90 -12.55 -16.03
C PRO A 312 -16.50 -12.00 -14.71
N ILE A 313 -17.44 -12.73 -14.10
CA ILE A 313 -18.21 -12.24 -12.95
C ILE A 313 -17.43 -12.39 -11.64
N TRP A 314 -17.07 -13.63 -11.28
CA TRP A 314 -16.49 -13.97 -9.97
C TRP A 314 -14.98 -14.20 -10.00
N GLY A 315 -14.38 -14.34 -11.19
CA GLY A 315 -12.98 -14.68 -11.36
C GLY A 315 -12.65 -16.13 -10.99
N HIS A 316 -11.38 -16.49 -11.12
CA HIS A 316 -10.88 -17.86 -10.97
C HIS A 316 -10.73 -18.31 -9.50
N GLY A 317 -10.93 -17.42 -8.53
CA GLY A 317 -10.80 -17.70 -7.10
C GLY A 317 -9.35 -17.88 -6.60
N THR A 318 -8.41 -18.25 -7.47
CA THR A 318 -6.99 -18.44 -7.16
C THR A 318 -6.09 -17.88 -8.28
N VAL A 319 -4.82 -17.67 -7.95
CA VAL A 319 -3.77 -17.52 -8.97
C VAL A 319 -3.44 -18.88 -9.58
N GLU A 320 -3.13 -18.89 -10.86
CA GLU A 320 -2.80 -20.10 -11.62
C GLU A 320 -1.40 -20.02 -12.23
N ARG A 321 -0.74 -21.15 -12.46
CA ARG A 321 0.61 -21.18 -13.03
C ARG A 321 0.57 -20.76 -14.50
N GLY A 322 1.38 -19.78 -14.88
CA GLY A 322 1.47 -19.33 -16.27
C GLY A 322 2.19 -20.31 -17.20
N PRO A 323 2.04 -20.17 -18.52
CA PRO A 323 2.77 -20.95 -19.50
C PRO A 323 4.28 -20.63 -19.52
N HIS A 324 5.07 -21.41 -20.25
CA HIS A 324 6.52 -21.20 -20.40
C HIS A 324 6.86 -19.78 -20.93
N LEU A 325 5.99 -19.17 -21.73
CA LEU A 325 6.13 -17.80 -22.25
C LEU A 325 6.35 -16.75 -21.15
N VAL A 326 5.79 -16.99 -19.96
CA VAL A 326 5.89 -16.10 -18.79
C VAL A 326 6.74 -16.74 -17.69
N GLU A 327 7.67 -17.62 -18.07
CA GLU A 327 8.61 -18.27 -17.15
C GLU A 327 7.89 -19.03 -16.02
N PHE A 328 6.68 -19.52 -16.29
CA PHE A 328 5.81 -20.19 -15.31
C PHE A 328 5.39 -19.32 -14.12
N MET A 329 5.56 -17.99 -14.20
CA MET A 329 5.10 -17.07 -13.17
C MET A 329 3.56 -17.13 -13.03
N PRO A 330 3.02 -16.96 -11.81
CA PRO A 330 1.59 -17.10 -11.58
C PRO A 330 0.77 -15.98 -12.25
N ILE A 331 -0.24 -16.35 -13.03
CA ILE A 331 -1.21 -15.44 -13.65
C ILE A 331 -2.00 -14.74 -12.53
N GLY A 332 -2.09 -13.42 -12.65
CA GLY A 332 -2.80 -12.57 -11.70
C GLY A 332 -2.00 -12.09 -10.49
N SER A 333 -0.68 -12.29 -10.45
CA SER A 333 0.18 -11.87 -9.32
C SER A 333 1.00 -10.58 -9.57
N HIS A 334 1.27 -10.22 -10.83
CA HIS A 334 2.25 -9.17 -11.19
C HIS A 334 1.63 -7.83 -11.60
N HIS A 335 0.31 -7.77 -11.79
CA HIS A 335 -0.42 -6.53 -12.08
C HIS A 335 -1.64 -6.43 -11.17
N SER A 336 -1.69 -5.41 -10.30
CA SER A 336 -2.71 -5.34 -9.22
C SER A 336 -4.15 -5.37 -9.74
N TRP A 337 -4.47 -4.56 -10.76
CA TRP A 337 -5.83 -4.48 -11.31
C TRP A 337 -6.22 -5.68 -12.17
N TYR A 338 -5.40 -6.06 -13.15
CA TYR A 338 -5.66 -7.24 -13.98
C TYR A 338 -5.64 -8.54 -13.17
N GLY A 339 -4.78 -8.63 -12.16
CA GLY A 339 -4.78 -9.74 -11.23
C GLY A 339 -6.03 -9.80 -10.36
N LEU A 340 -6.54 -8.65 -9.93
CA LEU A 340 -7.83 -8.58 -9.21
C LEU A 340 -8.99 -9.05 -10.10
N LEU A 341 -9.04 -8.62 -11.36
CA LEU A 341 -10.02 -9.10 -12.33
C LEU A 341 -9.89 -10.61 -12.55
N PHE A 342 -8.68 -11.12 -12.78
CA PHE A 342 -8.46 -12.55 -12.98
C PHE A 342 -8.91 -13.39 -11.79
N VAL A 343 -8.52 -13.01 -10.57
CA VAL A 343 -8.79 -13.82 -9.37
C VAL A 343 -10.21 -13.62 -8.84
N LYS A 344 -10.78 -12.42 -8.95
CA LYS A 344 -12.04 -12.06 -8.26
C LYS A 344 -13.13 -11.46 -9.17
N GLY A 345 -12.89 -11.42 -10.47
CA GLY A 345 -13.84 -10.96 -11.48
C GLY A 345 -14.18 -9.48 -11.37
N ILE A 346 -15.19 -9.07 -12.14
CA ILE A 346 -15.68 -7.68 -12.11
C ILE A 346 -16.28 -7.31 -10.75
N VAL A 347 -16.87 -8.28 -10.04
CA VAL A 347 -17.46 -8.06 -8.71
C VAL A 347 -16.37 -7.72 -7.69
N GLY A 348 -15.28 -8.49 -7.65
CA GLY A 348 -14.13 -8.19 -6.80
C GLY A 348 -13.43 -6.89 -7.21
N PHE A 349 -13.33 -6.60 -8.51
CA PHE A 349 -12.80 -5.33 -8.99
C PHE A 349 -13.62 -4.14 -8.50
N ALA A 350 -14.95 -4.17 -8.67
CA ALA A 350 -15.87 -3.13 -8.19
C ALA A 350 -15.84 -2.99 -6.66
N ALA A 351 -15.71 -4.11 -5.94
CA ALA A 351 -15.59 -4.15 -4.50
C ALA A 351 -14.38 -3.39 -3.93
N LEU A 352 -13.32 -3.19 -4.72
CA LEU A 352 -12.18 -2.34 -4.36
C LEU A 352 -12.28 -0.93 -4.97
N SER A 353 -12.61 -0.84 -6.26
CA SER A 353 -12.56 0.43 -7.00
C SER A 353 -13.61 1.43 -6.51
N ILE A 354 -14.81 0.97 -6.13
CA ILE A 354 -15.88 1.85 -5.61
C ILE A 354 -15.46 2.48 -4.27
N PRO A 355 -15.03 1.73 -3.23
CA PRO A 355 -14.53 2.35 -2.00
C PRO A 355 -13.35 3.30 -2.20
N MET A 356 -12.41 2.96 -3.09
CA MET A 356 -11.28 3.83 -3.43
C MET A 356 -11.76 5.14 -4.08
N ALA A 357 -12.68 5.08 -5.05
CA ALA A 357 -13.22 6.25 -5.71
C ALA A 357 -14.03 7.14 -4.75
N CYS A 358 -14.93 6.55 -3.95
CA CYS A 358 -15.71 7.26 -2.94
C CYS A 358 -14.80 7.96 -1.92
N SER A 359 -13.76 7.27 -1.45
CA SER A 359 -12.78 7.85 -0.53
C SER A 359 -11.92 8.92 -1.17
N GLY A 360 -11.53 8.74 -2.44
CA GLY A 360 -10.80 9.75 -3.21
C GLY A 360 -11.58 11.05 -3.30
N ILE A 361 -12.88 10.98 -3.61
CA ILE A 361 -13.77 12.15 -3.68
C ILE A 361 -13.94 12.78 -2.29
N ASP A 362 -14.30 11.99 -1.26
CA ASP A 362 -14.50 12.47 0.10
C ASP A 362 -13.24 13.16 0.67
N LEU A 363 -12.07 12.54 0.46
CA LEU A 363 -10.79 13.09 0.87
C LEU A 363 -10.38 14.31 0.04
N ALA A 364 -10.64 14.35 -1.26
CA ALA A 364 -10.36 15.53 -2.08
C ALA A 364 -11.16 16.75 -1.61
N ILE A 365 -12.44 16.56 -1.24
CA ILE A 365 -13.27 17.62 -0.67
C ILE A 365 -12.72 18.06 0.70
N LYS A 366 -12.43 17.11 1.60
CA LYS A 366 -11.95 17.41 2.96
C LYS A 366 -10.52 17.97 2.99
N ALA A 367 -9.67 17.59 2.04
CA ALA A 367 -8.28 18.02 1.90
C ALA A 367 -8.15 19.54 1.70
N GLN A 368 -9.23 20.20 1.27
CA GLN A 368 -9.25 21.65 1.14
C GLN A 368 -9.12 22.36 2.50
N LYS A 369 -9.67 21.77 3.57
CA LYS A 369 -9.72 22.37 4.91
C LYS A 369 -8.86 21.66 5.94
N SER A 370 -8.56 20.36 5.75
CA SER A 370 -7.86 19.54 6.75
C SER A 370 -6.53 19.00 6.24
N GLU A 371 -5.45 19.26 6.98
CA GLU A 371 -4.13 18.68 6.72
C GLU A 371 -4.12 17.16 6.86
N ALA A 372 -4.90 16.60 7.79
CA ALA A 372 -5.02 15.15 7.94
C ALA A 372 -5.69 14.51 6.72
N ALA A 373 -6.69 15.18 6.14
CA ALA A 373 -7.33 14.72 4.90
C ALA A 373 -6.38 14.81 3.71
N ARG A 374 -5.46 15.80 3.67
CA ARG A 374 -4.41 15.86 2.64
C ARG A 374 -3.49 14.65 2.70
N VAL A 375 -3.05 14.26 3.90
CA VAL A 375 -2.24 13.03 4.07
C VAL A 375 -3.02 11.79 3.65
N GLY A 376 -4.29 11.67 4.05
CA GLY A 376 -5.14 10.57 3.61
C GLY A 376 -5.28 10.51 2.08
N LEU A 377 -5.48 11.65 1.42
CA LEU A 377 -5.51 11.75 -0.04
C LEU A 377 -4.17 11.34 -0.66
N SER A 378 -3.04 11.77 -0.08
CA SER A 378 -1.71 11.35 -0.55
C SER A 378 -1.56 9.84 -0.47
N MET A 379 -1.99 9.21 0.63
CA MET A 379 -1.93 7.75 0.79
C MET A 379 -2.77 7.02 -0.28
N LEU A 380 -3.96 7.55 -0.60
CA LEU A 380 -4.84 6.97 -1.60
C LEU A 380 -4.29 7.10 -3.02
N LEU A 381 -3.58 8.19 -3.34
CA LEU A 381 -2.94 8.37 -4.66
C LEU A 381 -1.64 7.56 -4.82
N VAL A 382 -1.01 7.16 -3.71
CA VAL A 382 0.17 6.26 -3.72
C VAL A 382 -0.25 4.81 -3.96
N LEU A 383 -1.44 4.42 -3.45
CA LEU A 383 -2.09 3.12 -3.65
C LEU A 383 -2.60 2.98 -5.09
#